data_AF-A0A9X2WCQ4-F1
#
_entry.id   AF-A0A9X2WCQ4-F1
#
_cell.length_a   1.000
_cell.length_b   1.000
_cell.length_c   1.000
_cell.angle_alpha   90.00
_cell.angle_beta   90.00
_cell.angle_gamma   90.00
#
_symmetry.space_group_name_H-M   'P 1'
#
loop_
_entity.id
_entity.type
_entity.pdbx_description
1 polymer ?
#
loop_
_entity_poly.entity_id
_entity_poly.type
_entity_poly.pdbx_seq_one_letter_code
_entity_poly.pdbx_strand_id
1 'polypeptide(L)'
;MTDSSSQTCHTDMRPAADIPSTLKLIDSLRFNAQLGKHSHFFASLKRRNLHILCGVPVVVINLILGSVFFALLQAELPDWGKWLSAGLALLAAALGGVQTFFDFKKNCAGHREVGNDYLGLARECERLLALYDDGLMTLEQLAAELRRLNDEYADINERAEMFIVSPREYEYARQRLATRTQRRG
;
A
#
# COMPACT_ATOMS: atom_id res chain seq x y z
N MET A 1 -23.23 -60.24 -38.50
CA MET A 1 -22.75 -61.18 -37.46
C MET A 1 -21.25 -61.28 -37.63
N THR A 2 -20.38 -60.75 -36.80
CA THR A 2 -20.48 -60.20 -35.43
C THR A 2 -19.24 -59.35 -35.17
N ASP A 3 -19.44 -58.21 -34.50
CA ASP A 3 -18.41 -57.41 -33.83
C ASP A 3 -17.58 -58.20 -32.83
N SER A 4 -16.31 -57.81 -32.64
CA SER A 4 -15.68 -57.85 -31.32
C SER A 4 -14.47 -56.94 -31.24
N SER A 5 -14.74 -55.75 -30.73
CA SER A 5 -13.81 -54.77 -30.19
C SER A 5 -13.09 -55.34 -28.96
N SER A 6 -11.78 -55.50 -29.04
CA SER A 6 -10.93 -55.78 -27.88
C SER A 6 -10.49 -54.47 -27.22
N GLN A 7 -11.22 -54.10 -26.17
CA GLN A 7 -10.91 -53.08 -25.18
C GLN A 7 -9.84 -53.60 -24.20
N THR A 8 -8.72 -52.90 -23.99
CA THR A 8 -7.99 -52.98 -22.72
C THR A 8 -7.24 -51.69 -22.35
N CYS A 9 -7.55 -51.25 -21.12
CA CYS A 9 -6.69 -50.57 -20.17
C CYS A 9 -6.23 -49.13 -20.47
N HIS A 10 -7.17 -48.19 -20.36
CA HIS A 10 -6.83 -46.86 -19.89
C HIS A 10 -6.40 -46.97 -18.42
N THR A 11 -5.10 -46.84 -18.18
CA THR A 11 -4.55 -46.55 -16.86
C THR A 11 -5.07 -45.17 -16.46
N ASP A 12 -5.89 -45.12 -15.41
CA ASP A 12 -6.35 -43.90 -14.77
C ASP A 12 -5.16 -43.17 -14.11
N MET A 13 -4.45 -42.37 -14.91
CA MET A 13 -3.69 -41.25 -14.38
C MET A 13 -4.65 -40.08 -14.25
N ARG A 14 -5.18 -39.85 -13.05
CA ARG A 14 -5.76 -38.56 -12.67
C ARG A 14 -4.74 -37.45 -12.97
N PRO A 15 -4.97 -36.59 -13.99
CA PRO A 15 -4.11 -35.44 -14.21
C PRO A 15 -4.28 -34.50 -13.02
N ALA A 16 -3.23 -33.77 -12.65
CA ALA A 16 -3.35 -32.62 -11.75
C ALA A 16 -4.53 -31.77 -12.23
N ALA A 17 -5.59 -31.68 -11.43
CA ALA A 17 -6.85 -31.08 -11.85
C ALA A 17 -6.57 -29.70 -12.45
N ASP A 18 -6.94 -29.49 -13.72
CA ASP A 18 -6.75 -28.20 -14.38
C ASP A 18 -7.66 -27.19 -13.68
N ILE A 19 -7.06 -26.35 -12.84
CA ILE A 19 -7.79 -25.31 -12.11
C ILE A 19 -8.43 -24.38 -13.15
N PRO A 20 -9.75 -24.17 -13.12
CA PRO A 20 -10.46 -23.26 -14.01
C PRO A 20 -9.78 -21.89 -14.13
N SER A 21 -9.69 -21.36 -15.35
CA SER A 21 -9.04 -20.06 -15.63
C SER A 21 -9.62 -18.92 -14.79
N THR A 22 -10.93 -18.93 -14.51
CA THR A 22 -11.60 -17.94 -13.66
C THR A 22 -11.03 -17.90 -12.24
N LEU A 23 -10.74 -19.07 -11.64
CA LEU A 23 -10.14 -19.15 -10.31
C LEU A 23 -8.72 -18.58 -10.31
N LYS A 24 -7.92 -18.91 -11.34
CA LYS A 24 -6.57 -18.37 -11.52
C LYS A 24 -6.60 -16.83 -11.62
N LEU A 25 -7.59 -16.27 -12.31
CA LEU A 25 -7.74 -14.82 -12.46
C LEU A 25 -8.13 -14.13 -11.14
N ILE A 26 -9.10 -14.67 -10.40
CA ILE A 26 -9.49 -14.12 -9.09
C ILE A 26 -8.35 -14.22 -8.09
N ASP A 27 -7.60 -15.32 -8.09
CA ASP A 27 -6.44 -15.46 -7.21
C ASP A 27 -5.31 -14.49 -7.56
N SER A 28 -5.06 -14.30 -8.87
CA SER A 28 -4.11 -13.30 -9.34
C SER A 28 -4.55 -11.88 -8.94
N LEU A 29 -5.84 -11.57 -9.05
CA LEU A 29 -6.41 -10.29 -8.64
C LEU A 29 -6.28 -10.08 -7.13
N ARG A 30 -6.58 -11.11 -6.33
CA ARG A 30 -6.36 -11.14 -4.88
C ARG A 30 -4.91 -10.81 -4.54
N PHE A 31 -3.97 -11.49 -5.18
CA PHE A 31 -2.54 -11.29 -4.94
C PHE A 31 -2.10 -9.85 -5.27
N ASN A 32 -2.52 -9.34 -6.43
CA ASN A 32 -2.23 -7.96 -6.86
C ASN A 32 -2.83 -6.93 -5.89
N ALA A 33 -4.06 -7.13 -5.44
CA ALA A 33 -4.70 -6.27 -4.44
C ALA A 33 -3.96 -6.32 -3.08
N GLN A 34 -3.56 -7.51 -2.61
CA GLN A 34 -2.75 -7.63 -1.40
C GLN A 34 -1.40 -6.90 -1.51
N LEU A 35 -0.77 -6.96 -2.69
CA LEU A 35 0.47 -6.23 -2.98
C LEU A 35 0.26 -4.71 -3.00
N GLY A 36 -0.79 -4.24 -3.67
CA GLY A 36 -1.19 -2.82 -3.68
C GLY A 36 -1.40 -2.29 -2.26
N LYS A 37 -2.21 -2.98 -1.46
CA LYS A 37 -2.42 -2.67 -0.04
C LYS A 37 -1.11 -2.51 0.74
N HIS A 38 -0.22 -3.50 0.65
CA HIS A 38 1.01 -3.49 1.44
C HIS A 38 1.96 -2.36 1.02
N SER A 39 2.03 -2.10 -0.28
CA SER A 39 2.80 -1.01 -0.86
C SER A 39 2.33 0.35 -0.34
N HIS A 40 1.03 0.62 -0.43
CA HIS A 40 0.42 1.88 0.02
C HIS A 40 0.53 2.08 1.54
N PHE A 41 0.32 1.04 2.36
CA PHE A 41 0.51 1.18 3.80
C PHE A 41 1.96 1.46 4.19
N PHE A 42 2.91 0.78 3.56
CA PHE A 42 4.33 1.02 3.83
C PHE A 42 4.74 2.44 3.46
N ALA A 43 4.30 2.92 2.29
CA ALA A 43 4.56 4.29 1.87
C ALA A 43 3.89 5.34 2.79
N SER A 44 2.68 5.06 3.32
CA SER A 44 2.04 5.92 4.34
C SER A 44 2.88 6.09 5.61
N LEU A 45 3.51 5.02 6.09
CA LEU A 45 4.35 5.06 7.29
C LEU A 45 5.60 5.91 7.08
N LYS A 46 6.23 5.81 5.90
CA LYS A 46 7.39 6.62 5.55
C LYS A 46 7.06 8.11 5.45
N ARG A 47 5.92 8.46 4.81
CA ARG A 47 5.44 9.86 4.73
C ARG A 47 5.15 10.43 6.12
N ARG A 48 4.55 9.64 7.02
CA ARG A 48 4.38 10.02 8.43
C ARG A 48 5.71 10.30 9.13
N ASN A 49 6.70 9.45 8.93
CA ASN A 49 8.01 9.64 9.56
C ASN A 49 8.71 10.91 9.05
N LEU A 50 8.60 11.23 7.75
CA LEU A 50 9.11 12.48 7.18
C LEU A 50 8.43 13.72 7.79
N HIS A 51 7.11 13.67 7.98
CA HIS A 51 6.38 14.75 8.64
C HIS A 51 6.91 15.04 10.05
N ILE A 52 7.12 13.98 10.85
CA ILE A 52 7.65 14.09 12.21
C ILE A 52 9.09 14.62 12.17
N LEU A 53 9.91 14.11 11.23
CA LEU A 53 11.31 14.50 11.07
C LEU A 53 11.47 15.98 10.70
N CYS A 54 10.57 16.55 9.89
CA CYS A 54 10.61 17.98 9.56
C CYS A 54 9.93 18.85 10.62
N GLY A 55 8.79 18.42 11.16
CA GLY A 55 7.97 19.23 12.06
C GLY A 55 8.55 19.38 13.46
N VAL A 56 9.13 18.32 14.03
CA VAL A 56 9.71 18.38 15.39
C VAL A 56 10.86 19.40 15.46
N PRO A 57 11.84 19.41 14.52
CA PRO A 57 12.86 20.45 14.50
C PRO A 57 12.30 21.86 14.36
N VAL A 58 11.28 22.10 13.51
CA VAL A 58 10.66 23.42 13.37
C VAL A 58 10.10 23.91 14.71
N VAL A 59 9.40 23.05 15.46
CA VAL A 59 8.85 23.40 16.77
C VAL A 59 9.97 23.73 17.77
N VAL A 60 11.02 22.90 17.83
CA VAL A 60 12.16 23.13 18.73
C VAL A 60 12.89 24.42 18.40
N ILE A 61 13.15 24.67 17.11
CA ILE A 61 13.83 25.89 16.66
C ILE A 61 12.98 27.12 16.99
N ASN A 62 11.68 27.09 16.72
CA ASN A 62 10.78 28.20 17.06
C ASN A 62 10.72 28.48 18.56
N LEU A 63 10.79 27.44 19.40
CA LEU A 63 10.87 27.61 20.86
C LEU A 63 12.16 28.33 21.27
N ILE A 64 13.32 27.91 20.72
CA ILE A 64 14.61 28.56 20.96
C ILE A 64 14.58 30.03 20.50
N LEU A 65 14.04 30.29 19.30
CA LEU A 65 13.92 31.65 18.77
C LEU A 65 13.03 32.53 19.65
N GLY A 66 11.93 31.98 20.18
CA GLY A 66 11.09 32.67 21.16
C GLY A 66 11.86 33.03 22.43
N SER A 67 12.64 32.10 22.98
CA SER A 67 13.50 32.36 24.14
C SER A 67 14.57 33.42 23.86
N VAL A 68 15.22 33.37 22.70
CA VAL A 68 16.22 34.37 22.27
C VAL A 68 15.56 35.75 22.09
N PHE A 69 14.36 35.80 21.52
CA PHE A 69 13.60 37.03 21.36
C PHE A 69 13.29 37.68 22.73
N PHE A 70 12.87 36.91 23.73
CA PHE A 70 12.69 37.43 25.09
C PHE A 70 13.99 37.93 25.72
N ALA A 71 15.11 37.25 25.47
CA ALA A 71 16.41 37.69 25.96
C ALA A 71 16.84 39.04 25.34
N LEU A 72 16.58 39.24 24.03
CA LEU A 72 16.83 40.51 23.33
C LEU A 72 16.07 41.69 23.95
N LEU A 73 14.86 41.46 24.47
CA LEU A 73 14.07 42.51 25.13
C LEU A 73 14.68 42.97 26.46
N GLN A 74 15.50 42.14 27.10
CA GLN A 74 16.09 42.43 28.41
C GLN A 74 17.54 42.91 28.29
N ALA A 75 18.30 42.38 27.33
CA ALA A 75 19.71 42.72 27.13
C ALA A 75 20.13 42.53 25.67
N GLU A 76 21.14 43.27 25.23
CA GLU A 76 21.71 43.08 23.89
C GLU A 76 22.45 41.75 23.80
N LEU A 77 22.15 40.96 22.76
CA LEU A 77 22.87 39.70 22.52
C LEU A 77 24.28 39.95 21.98
N PRO A 78 25.24 39.08 22.31
CA PRO A 78 26.53 39.04 21.64
C PRO A 78 26.36 38.69 20.15
N ASP A 79 27.29 39.15 19.32
CA ASP A 79 27.18 39.03 17.86
C ASP A 79 27.03 37.59 17.35
N TRP A 80 27.70 36.62 17.99
CA TRP A 80 27.53 35.20 17.63
C TRP A 80 26.09 34.70 17.83
N GLY A 81 25.39 35.22 18.84
CA GLY A 81 23.99 34.89 19.12
C GLY A 81 23.01 35.50 18.11
N LYS A 82 23.33 36.68 17.56
CA LYS A 82 22.59 37.30 16.47
C LYS A 82 22.65 36.44 15.20
N TRP A 83 23.85 35.98 14.83
CA TRP A 83 24.02 35.10 13.65
C TRP A 83 23.42 33.71 13.84
N LEU A 84 23.54 33.14 15.03
CA LEU A 84 22.93 31.84 15.34
C LEU A 84 21.40 31.89 15.23
N SER A 85 20.78 32.92 15.80
CA SER A 85 19.31 33.07 15.74
C SER A 85 18.82 33.34 14.31
N ALA A 86 19.53 34.15 13.53
CA ALA A 86 19.22 34.34 12.11
C ALA A 86 19.28 33.03 11.31
N GLY A 87 20.33 32.22 11.52
CA GLY A 87 20.48 30.91 10.86
C GLY A 87 19.38 29.92 11.24
N LEU A 88 19.03 29.86 12.53
CA LEU A 88 17.94 29.04 13.04
C LEU A 88 16.58 29.46 12.46
N ALA A 89 16.30 30.76 12.38
CA ALA A 89 15.08 31.27 11.76
C ALA A 89 14.95 30.88 10.30
N LEU A 90 16.03 30.99 9.52
CA LEU A 90 16.04 30.58 8.12
C LEU A 90 15.82 29.07 7.97
N LEU A 91 16.46 28.26 8.82
CA LEU A 91 16.29 26.80 8.82
C LEU A 91 14.85 26.40 9.18
N ALA A 92 14.25 27.02 10.20
CA ALA A 92 12.86 26.77 10.58
C ALA A 92 11.88 27.14 9.45
N ALA A 93 12.10 28.28 8.79
CA ALA A 93 11.30 28.70 7.64
C ALA A 93 11.42 27.72 6.47
N ALA A 94 12.65 27.27 6.16
CA ALA A 94 12.88 26.29 5.09
C ALA A 94 12.20 24.94 5.39
N LEU A 95 12.37 24.41 6.60
CA LEU A 95 11.74 23.16 7.03
C LEU A 95 10.20 23.26 7.06
N GLY A 96 9.66 24.39 7.53
CA GLY A 96 8.22 24.67 7.50
C GLY A 96 7.66 24.78 6.08
N GLY A 97 8.41 25.40 5.17
CA GLY A 97 8.09 25.45 3.74
C GLY A 97 8.07 24.06 3.12
N VAL A 98 9.10 23.23 3.37
CA VAL A 98 9.14 21.82 2.94
C VAL A 98 7.94 21.04 3.48
N GLN A 99 7.66 21.14 4.78
CA GLN A 99 6.53 20.47 5.41
C GLN A 99 5.18 20.84 4.76
N THR A 100 5.00 22.12 4.44
CA THR A 100 3.77 22.63 3.82
C THR A 100 3.66 22.19 2.37
N PHE A 101 4.74 22.31 1.59
CA PHE A 101 4.76 21.94 0.17
C PHE A 101 4.45 20.46 -0.07
N PHE A 102 4.96 19.57 0.79
CA PHE A 102 4.76 18.13 0.63
C PHE A 102 3.45 17.59 1.22
N ASP A 103 2.69 18.40 1.97
CA ASP A 103 1.44 18.04 2.68
C ASP A 103 1.41 16.58 3.14
N PHE A 104 2.43 16.20 3.93
CA PHE A 104 2.64 14.80 4.32
C PHE A 104 1.43 14.18 5.01
N LYS A 105 0.59 15.00 5.66
CA LYS A 105 -0.64 14.55 6.33
C LYS A 105 -1.67 14.08 5.31
N LYS A 106 -2.02 14.92 4.32
CA LYS A 106 -2.94 14.54 3.24
C LYS A 106 -2.38 13.35 2.46
N ASN A 107 -1.07 13.36 2.23
CA ASN A 107 -0.42 12.35 1.44
C ASN A 107 -0.36 10.97 2.14
N CYS A 108 -0.20 10.97 3.47
CA CYS A 108 -0.32 9.76 4.30
C CYS A 108 -1.76 9.24 4.33
N ALA A 109 -2.75 10.13 4.50
CA ALA A 109 -4.16 9.77 4.52
C ALA A 109 -4.59 9.10 3.19
N GLY A 110 -4.23 9.69 2.05
CA GLY A 110 -4.57 9.13 0.75
C GLY A 110 -3.96 7.76 0.47
N HIS A 111 -2.71 7.53 0.87
CA HIS A 111 -2.15 6.18 0.82
C HIS A 111 -2.90 5.18 1.72
N ARG A 112 -3.34 5.58 2.91
CA ARG A 112 -4.10 4.69 3.81
C ARG A 112 -5.48 4.37 3.25
N GLU A 113 -6.11 5.34 2.62
CA GLU A 113 -7.41 5.19 1.96
C GLU A 113 -7.31 4.19 0.81
N VAL A 114 -6.43 4.43 -0.18
CA VAL A 114 -6.20 3.49 -1.29
C VAL A 114 -5.77 2.11 -0.79
N GLY A 115 -4.92 2.06 0.25
CA GLY A 115 -4.53 0.80 0.88
C GLY A 115 -5.71 0.05 1.50
N ASN A 116 -6.68 0.74 2.09
CA ASN A 116 -7.90 0.14 2.61
C ASN A 116 -8.81 -0.36 1.48
N ASP A 117 -8.89 0.35 0.36
CA ASP A 117 -9.70 -0.08 -0.79
C ASP A 117 -9.17 -1.39 -1.36
N TYR A 118 -7.85 -1.49 -1.59
CA TYR A 118 -7.21 -2.75 -1.99
C TYR A 118 -7.40 -3.87 -0.95
N LEU A 119 -7.45 -3.55 0.35
CA LEU A 119 -7.75 -4.54 1.38
C LEU A 119 -9.19 -5.05 1.27
N GLY A 120 -10.15 -4.17 0.99
CA GLY A 120 -11.54 -4.51 0.73
C GLY A 120 -11.63 -5.49 -0.42
N LEU A 121 -11.05 -5.13 -1.57
CA LEU A 121 -11.03 -5.97 -2.77
C LEU A 121 -10.36 -7.34 -2.53
N ALA A 122 -9.21 -7.37 -1.85
CA ALA A 122 -8.53 -8.63 -1.55
C ALA A 122 -9.38 -9.56 -0.67
N ARG A 123 -10.05 -9.01 0.35
CA ARG A 123 -10.96 -9.77 1.22
C ARG A 123 -12.18 -10.27 0.46
N GLU A 124 -12.66 -9.48 -0.49
CA GLU A 124 -13.78 -9.88 -1.34
C GLU A 124 -13.40 -11.06 -2.23
N CYS A 125 -12.22 -11.02 -2.84
CA CYS A 125 -11.68 -12.16 -3.59
C CYS A 125 -11.53 -13.41 -2.70
N GLU A 126 -11.00 -13.25 -1.48
CA GLU A 126 -10.89 -14.35 -0.51
C GLU A 126 -12.26 -14.95 -0.16
N ARG A 127 -13.27 -14.10 0.04
CA ARG A 127 -14.64 -14.54 0.34
C ARG A 127 -15.24 -15.33 -0.83
N LEU A 128 -15.10 -14.83 -2.06
CA LEU A 128 -15.65 -15.49 -3.25
C LEU A 128 -14.96 -16.82 -3.55
N LEU A 129 -13.65 -16.90 -3.36
CA LEU A 129 -12.91 -18.16 -3.45
C LEU A 129 -13.40 -19.17 -2.40
N ALA A 130 -13.56 -18.75 -1.15
CA ALA A 130 -14.08 -19.62 -0.09
C ALA A 130 -15.50 -20.13 -0.38
N LEU A 131 -16.40 -19.25 -0.87
CA LEU A 131 -17.76 -19.64 -1.26
C LEU A 131 -17.78 -20.69 -2.40
N TYR A 132 -16.84 -20.57 -3.35
CA TYR A 132 -16.67 -21.55 -4.41
C TYR A 132 -16.13 -22.88 -3.86
N ASP A 133 -15.10 -22.83 -3.01
CA ASP A 133 -14.49 -24.02 -2.42
C ASP A 133 -15.49 -24.79 -1.52
N ASP A 134 -16.38 -24.08 -0.84
CA ASP A 134 -17.47 -24.65 -0.03
C ASP A 134 -18.65 -25.19 -0.88
N GLY A 135 -18.60 -25.04 -2.21
CA GLY A 135 -19.68 -25.45 -3.12
C GLY A 135 -20.95 -24.60 -3.03
N LEU A 136 -20.88 -23.44 -2.37
CA LEU A 136 -22.00 -22.50 -2.20
C LEU A 136 -22.18 -21.57 -3.41
N MET A 137 -21.22 -21.56 -4.34
CA MET A 137 -21.26 -20.73 -5.54
C MET A 137 -20.74 -21.51 -6.75
N THR A 138 -21.40 -21.38 -7.90
CA THR A 138 -20.98 -22.04 -9.14
C THR A 138 -19.86 -21.26 -9.85
N LEU A 139 -19.22 -21.90 -10.83
CA LEU A 139 -18.17 -21.25 -11.64
C LEU A 139 -18.73 -20.09 -12.48
N GLU A 140 -19.97 -20.20 -12.96
CA GLU A 140 -20.64 -19.15 -13.72
C GLU A 140 -20.94 -17.93 -12.85
N GLN A 141 -21.40 -18.14 -11.62
CA GLN A 141 -21.60 -17.07 -10.64
C GLN A 141 -20.28 -16.39 -10.27
N LEU A 142 -19.23 -17.18 -10.06
CA LEU A 142 -17.87 -16.68 -9.82
C LEU A 142 -17.35 -15.82 -10.98
N ALA A 143 -17.59 -16.25 -12.22
CA ALA A 143 -17.18 -15.54 -13.42
C ALA A 143 -17.94 -14.20 -13.59
N ALA A 144 -19.20 -14.13 -13.17
CA ALA A 144 -19.95 -12.88 -13.15
C ALA A 144 -19.37 -11.87 -12.15
N GLU A 145 -19.00 -12.33 -10.94
CA GLU A 145 -18.35 -11.47 -9.93
C GLU A 145 -16.97 -10.98 -10.36
N LEU A 146 -16.20 -11.79 -11.11
CA LEU A 146 -14.88 -11.38 -11.61
C LEU A 146 -14.91 -10.08 -12.43
N ARG A 147 -15.98 -9.83 -13.20
CA ARG A 147 -16.12 -8.57 -13.93
C ARG A 147 -16.23 -7.39 -12.96
N ARG A 148 -17.11 -7.50 -11.97
CA ARG A 148 -17.29 -6.47 -10.93
C ARG A 148 -15.98 -6.20 -10.17
N LEU A 149 -15.24 -7.24 -9.80
CA LEU A 149 -13.96 -7.08 -9.11
C LEU A 149 -12.89 -6.37 -9.95
N ASN A 150 -12.86 -6.62 -11.27
CA ASN A 150 -11.92 -5.92 -12.15
C ASN A 150 -12.28 -4.45 -12.33
N ASP A 151 -13.56 -4.13 -12.43
CA ASP A 151 -14.03 -2.73 -12.49
C ASP A 151 -13.65 -2.00 -11.20
N GLU A 152 -13.91 -2.62 -10.03
CA GLU A 152 -13.49 -2.08 -8.73
C GLU A 152 -11.96 -1.91 -8.63
N TYR A 153 -11.18 -2.88 -9.14
CA TYR A 153 -9.72 -2.77 -9.18
C TYR A 153 -9.23 -1.62 -10.07
N ALA A 154 -9.86 -1.41 -11.24
CA ALA A 154 -9.54 -0.32 -12.13
C ALA A 154 -9.82 1.04 -11.47
N ASP A 155 -10.97 1.18 -10.80
CA ASP A 155 -11.34 2.39 -10.07
C ASP A 155 -10.36 2.68 -8.93
N ILE A 156 -9.89 1.65 -8.21
CA ILE A 156 -8.87 1.80 -7.18
C ILE A 156 -7.55 2.27 -7.79
N ASN A 157 -7.14 1.71 -8.93
CA ASN A 157 -5.91 2.11 -9.62
C ASN A 157 -5.95 3.58 -10.05
N GLU A 158 -7.08 4.04 -10.58
CA GLU A 158 -7.26 5.46 -10.96
C GLU A 158 -7.09 6.38 -9.75
N ARG A 159 -7.72 6.05 -8.61
CA ARG A 159 -7.51 6.79 -7.35
C ARG A 159 -6.07 6.71 -6.84
N ALA A 160 -5.40 5.58 -7.08
CA ALA A 160 -4.01 5.37 -6.67
C ALA A 160 -3.01 6.25 -7.43
N GLU A 161 -3.34 6.75 -8.63
CA GLU A 161 -2.46 7.60 -9.43
C GLU A 161 -2.05 8.89 -8.70
N MET A 162 -2.93 9.42 -7.85
CA MET A 162 -2.64 10.59 -7.01
C MET A 162 -1.61 10.29 -5.91
N PHE A 163 -1.38 9.02 -5.59
CA PHE A 163 -0.55 8.57 -4.47
C PHE A 163 0.49 7.55 -4.92
N ILE A 164 1.42 8.02 -5.77
CA ILE A 164 2.49 7.20 -6.35
C ILE A 164 3.32 6.50 -5.26
N VAL A 165 3.49 5.19 -5.39
CA VAL A 165 4.40 4.36 -4.60
C VAL A 165 5.75 4.30 -5.32
N SER A 166 6.86 4.44 -4.58
CA SER A 166 8.18 4.31 -5.18
C SER A 166 8.54 2.85 -5.49
N PRO A 167 9.42 2.57 -6.48
CA PRO A 167 9.83 1.20 -6.82
C PRO A 167 10.40 0.42 -5.64
N ARG A 168 11.12 1.09 -4.73
CA ARG A 168 11.67 0.46 -3.52
C ARG A 168 10.58 -0.01 -2.55
N GLU A 169 9.52 0.78 -2.41
CA GLU A 169 8.39 0.45 -1.52
C GLU A 169 7.57 -0.71 -2.10
N TYR A 170 7.39 -0.73 -3.42
CA TYR A 170 6.74 -1.82 -4.14
C TYR A 170 7.53 -3.14 -4.01
N GLU A 171 8.83 -3.12 -4.29
CA GLU A 171 9.68 -4.32 -4.18
C GLU A 171 9.75 -4.85 -2.75
N TYR A 172 9.82 -3.96 -1.76
CA TYR A 172 9.75 -4.35 -0.35
C TYR A 172 8.43 -5.07 -0.02
N ALA A 173 7.29 -4.54 -0.48
CA ALA A 173 5.98 -5.15 -0.29
C ALA A 173 5.90 -6.53 -0.97
N ARG A 174 6.42 -6.64 -2.20
CA ARG A 174 6.47 -7.87 -2.99
C ARG A 174 7.28 -8.97 -2.30
N GLN A 175 8.49 -8.66 -1.82
CA GLN A 175 9.33 -9.61 -1.09
C GLN A 175 8.65 -10.09 0.22
N ARG A 176 8.00 -9.17 0.92
CA ARG A 176 7.28 -9.47 2.15
C ARG A 176 6.04 -10.34 1.92
N LEU A 177 5.37 -10.20 0.77
CA LEU A 177 4.23 -11.03 0.42
C LEU A 177 4.70 -12.43 0.00
N ALA A 178 5.74 -12.54 -0.84
CA ALA A 178 6.31 -13.82 -1.26
C ALA A 178 6.75 -14.69 -0.07
N THR A 179 7.43 -14.08 0.92
CA THR A 179 7.83 -14.77 2.15
C THR A 179 6.66 -15.23 3.02
N ARG A 180 5.51 -14.57 2.95
CA ARG A 180 4.29 -15.00 3.68
C ARG A 180 3.60 -16.16 3.00
N THR A 181 3.50 -16.14 1.68
CA THR A 181 2.92 -17.24 0.89
C THR A 181 3.70 -18.54 1.11
N GLN A 182 5.03 -18.47 1.14
CA GLN A 182 5.90 -19.63 1.40
C GLN A 182 5.77 -20.23 2.80
N ARG A 183 5.24 -19.48 3.79
CA ARG A 183 4.98 -19.99 5.15
C ARG A 183 3.60 -20.61 5.33
N ARG A 184 2.72 -20.50 4.33
CA ARG A 184 1.34 -21.00 4.37
C ARG A 184 1.11 -22.28 3.55
N GLY A 185 2.05 -22.64 2.68
CA GLY A 185 2.10 -23.95 2.02
C GLY A 185 2.99 -24.91 2.78
#